data_AF-A0A1S3IKM9-F1
#
_entry.id   AF-A0A1S3IKM9-F1
#
_cell.length_a   1.000
_cell.length_b   1.000
_cell.length_c   1.000
_cell.angle_alpha   90.00
_cell.angle_beta   90.00
_cell.angle_gamma   90.00
#
_symmetry.space_group_name_H-M   'P 1'
#
loop_
_entity.id
_entity.type
_entity.pdbx_description
1 polymer ?
#
loop_
_entity_poly.entity_id
_entity_poly.type
_entity_poly.pdbx_seq_one_letter_code
_entity_poly.pdbx_strand_id
1 'polypeptide(L)'
;MGDQLRHVLDKSQYCNKHDGEPLAFYCENDDTVICRECIVKIHSKHDFKELGDVVRVQRDQIQEKLINLPTEKLFRFEEAEKAIVRTEERLTENQTNVLRLVDSQELAMTEEIDENSKTIEREIKYYYQQVEKDVRQQTDAYLTTVKQHLETYESKAQSNYTKMKRFIHGKSKEIKAEVKALTSTQSPYSPAQVRVIVRSI
;
A
#
# COMPACT_ATOMS: atom_id res chain seq x y z
N MET A 1 47.48 -37.33 21.68
CA MET A 1 47.76 -36.45 22.85
C MET A 1 48.50 -37.17 23.98
N GLY A 2 48.24 -38.45 24.28
CA GLY A 2 48.91 -39.17 25.38
C GLY A 2 50.44 -39.25 25.29
N ASP A 3 51.01 -39.53 24.10
CA ASP A 3 52.46 -39.73 23.96
C ASP A 3 53.28 -38.43 23.97
N GLN A 4 52.70 -37.32 23.51
CA GLN A 4 53.32 -35.99 23.61
C GLN A 4 53.33 -35.48 25.05
N LEU A 5 52.25 -35.71 25.81
CA LEU A 5 52.20 -35.40 27.24
C LEU A 5 53.21 -36.23 28.03
N ARG A 6 53.36 -37.52 27.73
CA ARG A 6 54.38 -38.38 28.35
C ARG A 6 55.80 -37.87 28.10
N HIS A 7 56.11 -37.50 26.87
CA HIS A 7 57.44 -37.00 26.51
C HIS A 7 57.76 -35.61 27.10
N VAL A 8 56.76 -34.74 27.28
CA VAL A 8 56.91 -33.45 27.98
C VAL A 8 57.11 -33.68 29.49
N LEU A 9 56.36 -34.60 30.08
CA LEU A 9 56.51 -34.97 31.49
C LEU A 9 57.88 -35.57 31.79
N ASP A 10 58.41 -36.41 30.89
CA ASP A 10 59.72 -37.09 31.06
C ASP A 10 60.91 -36.10 31.02
N LYS A 11 60.89 -35.11 30.11
CA LYS A 11 61.90 -34.04 30.09
C LYS A 11 61.75 -33.03 31.23
N SER A 12 60.54 -32.84 31.76
CA SER A 12 60.27 -31.91 32.86
C SER A 12 60.66 -32.44 34.24
N GLN A 13 61.14 -33.69 34.35
CA GLN A 13 61.57 -34.30 35.62
C GLN A 13 63.01 -33.96 35.99
N TYR A 14 63.79 -33.38 35.06
CA TYR A 14 65.20 -33.08 35.26
C TYR A 14 65.47 -31.57 35.26
N CYS A 15 66.47 -31.15 36.01
CA CYS A 15 66.83 -29.76 36.17
C CYS A 15 67.44 -29.21 34.86
N ASN A 16 66.94 -28.05 34.42
CA ASN A 16 67.46 -27.35 33.26
C ASN A 16 68.81 -26.65 33.50
N LYS A 17 69.22 -26.45 34.76
CA LYS A 17 70.50 -25.82 35.14
C LYS A 17 71.58 -26.85 35.49
N HIS A 18 71.19 -28.06 35.87
CA HIS A 18 72.08 -29.12 36.32
C HIS A 18 71.72 -30.40 35.56
N ASP A 19 72.51 -30.71 34.53
CA ASP A 19 72.22 -31.81 33.61
C ASP A 19 72.18 -33.16 34.34
N GLY A 20 71.15 -33.96 34.06
CA GLY A 20 70.91 -35.25 34.70
C GLY A 20 70.37 -35.23 36.14
N GLU A 21 70.25 -34.06 36.78
CA GLU A 21 69.77 -33.98 38.17
C GLU A 21 68.24 -33.96 38.24
N PRO A 22 67.60 -34.89 38.98
CA PRO A 22 66.15 -34.93 39.10
C PRO A 22 65.62 -33.77 39.96
N LEU A 23 64.48 -33.21 39.54
CA LEU A 23 63.71 -32.23 40.30
C LEU A 23 62.91 -32.96 41.39
N ALA A 24 63.32 -32.78 42.65
CA ALA A 24 62.79 -33.53 43.79
C ALA A 24 62.33 -32.64 44.96
N PHE A 25 62.62 -31.35 44.92
CA PHE A 25 62.31 -30.41 46.01
C PHE A 25 61.51 -29.22 45.48
N TYR A 26 60.73 -28.61 46.35
CA TYR A 26 60.00 -27.38 46.09
C TYR A 26 60.55 -26.26 46.97
N CYS A 27 60.96 -25.15 46.35
CA CYS A 27 61.40 -23.95 47.03
C CYS A 27 60.19 -23.09 47.38
N GLU A 28 59.98 -22.81 48.67
CA GLU A 28 58.81 -22.04 49.12
C GLU A 28 58.95 -20.55 48.83
N ASN A 29 60.18 -20.03 48.80
CA ASN A 29 60.43 -18.60 48.55
C ASN A 29 60.24 -18.21 47.08
N ASP A 30 60.60 -19.10 46.16
CA ASP A 30 60.56 -18.82 44.72
C ASP A 30 59.37 -19.49 44.02
N ASP A 31 58.56 -20.26 44.74
CA ASP A 31 57.42 -21.04 44.22
C ASP A 31 57.80 -21.90 43.00
N THR A 32 58.92 -22.62 43.10
CA THR A 32 59.48 -23.42 41.99
C THR A 32 60.01 -24.78 42.44
N VAL A 33 59.99 -25.75 41.51
CA VAL A 33 60.58 -27.07 41.72
C VAL A 33 62.07 -27.03 41.38
N ILE A 34 62.91 -27.56 42.26
CA ILE A 34 64.37 -27.50 42.17
C ILE A 34 65.01 -28.88 42.43
N CYS A 35 66.23 -29.08 41.93
CA CYS A 35 67.06 -30.25 42.26
C CYS A 35 67.97 -29.98 43.46
N ARG A 36 68.68 -31.02 43.92
CA ARG A 36 69.60 -30.93 45.06
C ARG A 36 70.73 -29.91 44.85
N GLU A 37 71.30 -29.86 43.64
CA GLU A 37 72.35 -28.90 43.30
C GLU A 37 71.87 -27.44 43.34
N CYS A 38 70.61 -27.20 42.94
CA CYS A 38 69.99 -25.88 43.03
C CYS A 38 69.90 -25.39 44.49
N ILE A 39 69.59 -26.27 45.44
CA ILE A 39 69.53 -25.92 46.87
C ILE A 39 70.88 -25.37 47.33
N VAL A 40 71.98 -26.04 47.02
CA VAL A 40 73.30 -25.65 47.52
C VAL A 40 73.83 -24.39 46.81
N LYS A 41 73.64 -24.29 45.49
CA LYS A 41 74.29 -23.26 44.68
C LYS A 41 73.50 -21.96 44.54
N ILE A 42 72.16 -22.05 44.55
CA ILE A 42 71.28 -20.95 44.16
C ILE A 42 70.31 -20.61 45.30
N HIS A 43 69.72 -21.62 45.94
CA HIS A 43 68.64 -21.47 46.92
C HIS A 43 69.11 -21.77 48.36
N SER A 44 70.38 -21.53 48.67
CA SER A 44 71.04 -22.00 49.91
C SER A 44 70.53 -21.37 51.19
N LYS A 45 69.78 -20.28 51.08
CA LYS A 45 69.14 -19.56 52.19
C LYS A 45 67.62 -19.61 52.13
N HIS A 46 67.04 -20.39 51.22
CA HIS A 46 65.60 -20.51 51.06
C HIS A 46 65.09 -21.76 51.77
N ASP A 47 63.84 -21.71 52.19
CA ASP A 47 63.13 -22.85 52.74
C ASP A 47 62.65 -23.75 51.60
N PHE A 48 62.83 -25.06 51.77
CA PHE A 48 62.42 -26.04 50.78
C PHE A 48 61.77 -27.25 51.43
N LYS A 49 60.88 -27.89 50.66
CA LYS A 49 60.15 -29.10 51.05
C LYS A 49 60.37 -30.18 50.01
N GLU A 50 60.18 -31.44 50.42
CA GLU A 50 60.14 -32.54 49.47
C GLU A 50 58.94 -32.39 48.54
N LEU A 51 59.17 -32.52 47.23
CA LEU A 51 58.13 -32.29 46.22
C LEU A 51 56.94 -33.24 46.42
N GLY A 52 57.20 -34.49 46.80
CA GLY A 52 56.14 -35.48 47.05
C GLY A 52 55.14 -35.05 48.12
N ASP A 53 55.61 -34.39 49.18
CA ASP A 53 54.76 -33.88 50.26
C ASP A 53 53.94 -32.68 49.81
N VAL A 54 54.56 -31.74 49.09
CA VAL A 54 53.87 -30.55 48.55
C VAL A 54 52.81 -30.96 47.54
N VAL A 55 53.13 -31.88 46.62
CA VAL A 55 52.20 -32.40 45.61
C VAL A 55 51.00 -33.09 46.25
N ARG A 56 51.20 -33.83 47.34
CA ARG A 56 50.09 -34.46 48.08
C ARG A 56 49.15 -33.39 48.63
N VAL A 57 49.68 -32.43 49.39
CA VAL A 57 48.87 -31.36 50.01
C VAL A 57 48.17 -30.49 48.95
N GLN A 58 48.86 -30.09 47.89
CA GLN A 58 48.25 -29.29 46.82
C GLN A 58 47.17 -30.06 46.06
N ARG A 59 47.37 -31.36 45.81
CA ARG A 59 46.35 -32.22 45.20
C ARG A 59 45.10 -32.29 46.06
N ASP A 60 45.26 -32.49 47.36
CA ASP A 60 44.14 -32.56 48.31
C ASP A 60 43.37 -31.23 48.33
N GLN A 61 44.08 -30.09 48.37
CA GLN A 61 43.46 -28.75 48.31
C GLN A 61 42.72 -28.49 46.99
N ILE A 62 43.28 -28.93 45.86
CA ILE A 62 42.63 -28.80 44.54
C ILE A 62 41.38 -29.68 44.50
N GLN A 63 41.47 -30.92 44.98
CA GLN A 63 40.33 -31.84 45.04
C GLN A 63 39.23 -31.30 45.96
N GLU A 64 39.57 -30.78 47.13
CA GLU A 64 38.62 -30.14 48.04
C GLU A 64 37.91 -28.96 47.36
N LYS A 65 38.65 -28.07 46.67
CA LYS A 65 38.06 -26.95 45.94
C LYS A 65 37.18 -27.38 44.77
N LEU A 66 37.52 -28.48 44.09
CA LEU A 66 36.72 -29.04 43.00
C LEU A 66 35.46 -29.73 43.50
N ILE A 67 35.53 -30.46 44.62
CA ILE A 67 34.39 -31.09 45.28
C ILE A 67 33.45 -30.02 45.86
N ASN A 68 34.02 -28.97 46.44
CA ASN A 68 33.29 -27.84 46.98
C ASN A 68 32.89 -26.81 45.92
N LEU A 69 33.25 -27.00 44.65
CA LEU A 69 32.72 -26.20 43.55
C LEU A 69 31.21 -26.47 43.52
N PRO A 70 30.34 -25.51 43.88
CA PRO A 70 28.97 -25.86 44.22
C PRO A 70 28.27 -26.38 42.97
N THR A 71 28.02 -27.69 42.92
CA THR A 71 27.28 -28.34 41.82
C THR A 71 25.95 -27.64 41.60
N GLU A 72 25.35 -27.11 42.68
CA GLU A 72 24.16 -26.27 42.64
C GLU A 72 24.36 -24.98 41.82
N LYS A 73 25.50 -24.29 41.94
CA LYS A 73 25.76 -23.07 41.16
C LYS A 73 25.90 -23.40 39.68
N LEU A 74 26.63 -24.46 39.34
CA LEU A 74 26.77 -24.92 37.95
C LEU A 74 25.40 -25.29 37.36
N PHE A 75 24.63 -26.09 38.08
CA PHE A 75 23.27 -26.46 37.67
C PHE A 75 22.36 -25.23 37.47
N ARG A 76 22.43 -24.25 38.37
CA ARG A 76 21.67 -22.99 38.22
C ARG A 76 22.09 -22.19 36.99
N PHE A 77 23.37 -22.19 36.63
CA PHE A 77 23.83 -21.56 35.38
C PHE A 77 23.30 -22.29 34.16
N GLU A 78 23.37 -23.62 34.13
CA GLU A 78 22.83 -24.43 33.02
C GLU A 78 21.31 -24.24 32.84
N GLU A 79 20.55 -24.17 33.93
CA GLU A 79 19.11 -23.92 33.86
C GLU A 79 18.79 -22.48 33.43
N ALA A 80 19.57 -21.49 33.88
CA ALA A 80 19.44 -20.12 33.43
C ALA A 80 19.75 -19.98 31.93
N GLU A 81 20.80 -20.64 31.44
CA GLU A 81 21.15 -20.68 30.02
C GLU A 81 20.01 -21.26 29.18
N LYS A 82 19.46 -22.42 29.57
CA LYS A 82 18.29 -23.01 28.88
C LYS A 82 17.08 -22.09 28.90
N ALA A 83 16.83 -21.39 30.00
CA ALA A 83 15.71 -20.46 30.11
C ALA A 83 15.89 -19.23 29.19
N ILE A 84 17.12 -18.73 29.05
CA ILE A 84 17.46 -17.65 28.13
C ILE A 84 17.20 -18.09 26.69
N VAL A 85 17.76 -19.23 26.27
CA VAL A 85 17.59 -19.76 24.91
C VAL A 85 16.11 -19.92 24.54
N ARG A 86 15.31 -20.54 25.43
CA ARG A 86 13.85 -20.67 25.21
C ARG A 86 13.14 -19.33 25.09
N THR A 87 13.62 -18.32 25.83
CA THR A 87 13.04 -16.98 25.80
C THR A 87 13.37 -16.27 24.48
N GLU A 88 14.60 -16.43 23.98
CA GLU A 88 15.04 -15.89 22.69
C GLU A 88 14.29 -16.53 21.51
N GLU A 89 14.09 -17.85 21.55
CA GLU A 89 13.29 -18.58 20.55
C GLU A 89 11.85 -18.05 20.52
N ARG A 90 11.21 -17.95 21.69
CA ARG A 90 9.84 -17.41 21.79
C ARG A 90 9.75 -15.94 21.38
N LEU A 91 10.77 -15.14 21.66
CA LEU A 91 10.81 -13.73 21.24
C LEU A 91 10.85 -13.64 19.71
N THR A 92 11.67 -14.48 19.07
CA THR A 92 11.78 -14.55 17.61
C THR A 92 10.46 -15.00 16.98
N GLU A 93 9.84 -16.05 17.52
CA GLU A 93 8.53 -16.54 17.06
C GLU A 93 7.45 -15.45 17.19
N ASN A 94 7.40 -14.77 18.34
CA ASN A 94 6.47 -13.67 18.57
C ASN A 94 6.69 -12.52 17.58
N GLN A 95 7.94 -12.15 17.32
CA GLN A 95 8.27 -11.12 16.34
C GLN A 95 7.75 -11.49 14.95
N THR A 96 8.01 -12.72 14.49
CA THR A 96 7.50 -13.20 13.19
C THR A 96 5.98 -13.22 13.14
N ASN A 97 5.33 -13.65 14.21
CA ASN A 97 3.86 -13.68 14.29
C ASN A 97 3.25 -12.28 14.24
N VAL A 98 3.82 -11.32 14.97
CA VAL A 98 3.34 -9.93 14.96
C VAL A 98 3.49 -9.31 13.57
N LEU A 99 4.64 -9.50 12.91
CA LEU A 99 4.85 -8.98 11.55
C LEU A 99 3.82 -9.58 10.58
N ARG A 100 3.60 -10.89 10.61
CA ARG A 100 2.61 -11.56 9.77
C ARG A 100 1.19 -11.07 10.02
N LEU A 101 0.84 -10.78 11.28
CA LEU A 101 -0.47 -10.22 11.62
C LEU A 101 -0.63 -8.82 11.04
N VAL A 102 0.39 -7.97 11.16
CA VAL A 102 0.40 -6.62 10.58
C VAL A 102 0.22 -6.69 9.06
N ASP A 103 1.00 -7.51 8.37
CA ASP A 103 0.90 -7.68 6.91
C ASP A 103 -0.49 -8.17 6.49
N SER A 104 -1.06 -9.13 7.22
CA SER A 104 -2.40 -9.65 6.94
C SER A 104 -3.49 -8.60 7.12
N GLN A 105 -3.33 -7.72 8.11
CA GLN A 105 -4.29 -6.66 8.39
C GLN A 105 -4.17 -5.51 7.39
N GLU A 106 -2.96 -5.17 6.96
CA GLU A 106 -2.73 -4.22 5.87
C GLU A 106 -3.40 -4.68 4.57
N LEU A 107 -3.25 -5.96 4.22
CA LEU A 107 -3.88 -6.54 3.04
C LEU A 107 -5.40 -6.47 3.14
N ALA A 108 -5.98 -6.91 4.26
CA ALA A 108 -7.43 -6.92 4.46
C ALA A 108 -8.03 -5.50 4.37
N MET A 109 -7.39 -4.50 4.97
CA MET A 109 -7.83 -3.10 4.86
C MET A 109 -7.74 -2.58 3.41
N THR A 110 -6.69 -2.96 2.69
CA THR A 110 -6.50 -2.56 1.29
C THR A 110 -7.60 -3.15 0.40
N GLU A 111 -7.94 -4.41 0.61
CA GLU A 111 -9.04 -5.09 -0.10
C GLU A 111 -10.38 -4.42 0.20
N GLU A 112 -10.68 -4.13 1.46
CA GLU A 112 -11.93 -3.44 1.84
C GLU A 112 -12.05 -2.05 1.20
N ILE A 113 -10.97 -1.27 1.20
CA ILE A 113 -10.93 0.05 0.57
C ILE A 113 -11.16 -0.06 -0.94
N ASP A 114 -10.55 -1.03 -1.62
CA ASP A 114 -10.71 -1.24 -3.06
C ASP A 114 -12.14 -1.68 -3.43
N GLU A 115 -12.72 -2.60 -2.65
CA GLU A 115 -14.11 -3.05 -2.83
C GLU A 115 -15.11 -1.91 -2.65
N ASN A 116 -14.91 -1.09 -1.62
CA ASN A 116 -15.74 0.07 -1.37
C ASN A 116 -15.60 1.13 -2.48
N SER A 117 -14.37 1.39 -2.93
CA SER A 117 -14.08 2.33 -4.03
C SER A 117 -14.78 1.90 -5.31
N LYS A 118 -14.67 0.62 -5.70
CA LYS A 118 -15.36 0.06 -6.87
C LYS A 118 -16.89 0.16 -6.74
N THR A 119 -17.41 0.06 -5.52
CA THR A 119 -18.86 0.18 -5.28
C THR A 119 -19.34 1.59 -5.47
N ILE A 120 -18.64 2.57 -4.89
CA ILE A 120 -18.93 4.00 -5.07
C ILE A 120 -18.83 4.39 -6.56
N GLU A 121 -17.80 3.93 -7.27
CA GLU A 121 -17.67 4.17 -8.71
C GLU A 121 -18.86 3.64 -9.52
N ARG A 122 -19.31 2.42 -9.20
CA ARG A 122 -20.49 1.80 -9.84
C ARG A 122 -21.76 2.61 -9.56
N GLU A 123 -21.96 3.04 -8.32
CA GLU A 123 -23.14 3.82 -7.92
C GLU A 123 -23.16 5.20 -8.59
N ILE A 124 -22.03 5.91 -8.59
CA ILE A 124 -21.91 7.21 -9.27
C ILE A 124 -22.19 7.05 -10.76
N LYS A 125 -21.58 6.06 -11.42
CA LYS A 125 -21.81 5.79 -12.84
C LYS A 125 -23.28 5.51 -13.13
N TYR A 126 -23.92 4.67 -12.32
CA TYR A 126 -25.33 4.35 -12.46
C TYR A 126 -26.21 5.59 -12.30
N TYR A 127 -25.97 6.39 -11.26
CA TYR A 127 -26.70 7.63 -10.99
C TYR A 127 -26.62 8.60 -12.17
N TYR A 128 -25.42 8.88 -12.67
CA TYR A 128 -25.25 9.81 -13.80
C TYR A 128 -25.85 9.27 -15.10
N GLN A 129 -25.84 7.95 -15.33
CA GLN A 129 -26.54 7.35 -16.47
C GLN A 129 -28.06 7.54 -16.39
N GLN A 130 -28.66 7.44 -15.20
CA GLN A 130 -30.10 7.72 -15.03
C GLN A 130 -30.39 9.20 -15.27
N VAL A 131 -29.60 10.10 -14.67
CA VAL A 131 -29.77 11.55 -14.86
C VAL A 131 -29.68 11.92 -16.36
N GLU A 132 -28.71 11.38 -17.09
CA GLU A 132 -28.58 11.66 -18.52
C GLU A 132 -29.80 11.16 -19.31
N LYS A 133 -30.29 9.97 -18.99
CA LYS A 133 -31.48 9.39 -19.61
C LYS A 133 -32.73 10.24 -19.35
N ASP A 134 -32.93 10.67 -18.10
CA ASP A 134 -34.10 11.47 -17.70
C ASP A 134 -34.08 12.84 -18.38
N VAL A 135 -32.92 13.51 -18.41
CA VAL A 135 -32.75 14.80 -19.11
C VAL A 135 -33.03 14.65 -20.60
N ARG A 136 -32.55 13.57 -21.22
CA ARG A 136 -32.81 13.28 -22.64
C ARG A 136 -34.30 13.08 -22.91
N GLN A 137 -34.97 12.27 -22.09
CA GLN A 137 -36.41 12.02 -22.20
C GLN A 137 -37.23 13.31 -22.02
N GLN A 138 -36.89 14.13 -21.04
CA GLN A 138 -37.57 15.41 -20.80
C GLN A 138 -37.37 16.36 -21.98
N THR A 139 -36.16 16.42 -22.53
CA THR A 139 -35.83 17.25 -23.70
C THR A 139 -36.62 16.79 -24.93
N ASP A 140 -36.68 15.49 -25.20
CA ASP A 140 -37.43 14.93 -26.34
C ASP A 140 -38.93 15.19 -26.22
N ALA A 141 -39.50 15.05 -25.01
CA ALA A 141 -40.90 15.35 -24.74
C ALA A 141 -41.22 16.84 -24.95
N TYR A 142 -40.34 17.73 -24.47
CA TYR A 142 -40.48 19.17 -24.69
C TYR A 142 -40.40 19.52 -26.18
N LEU A 143 -39.40 19.00 -26.90
CA LEU A 143 -39.25 19.23 -28.35
C LEU A 143 -40.46 18.73 -29.14
N THR A 144 -41.01 17.57 -28.77
CA THR A 144 -42.23 17.03 -29.40
C THR A 144 -43.41 17.97 -29.19
N THR A 145 -43.57 18.49 -27.98
CA THR A 145 -44.61 19.46 -27.64
C THR A 145 -44.46 20.74 -28.47
N VAL A 146 -43.25 21.29 -28.55
CA VAL A 146 -42.96 22.49 -29.35
C VAL A 146 -43.26 22.25 -30.84
N LYS A 147 -42.86 21.10 -31.40
CA LYS A 147 -43.16 20.73 -32.79
C LYS A 147 -44.67 20.70 -33.07
N GLN A 148 -45.45 20.06 -32.21
CA GLN A 148 -46.92 20.01 -32.35
C GLN A 148 -47.56 21.40 -32.32
N HIS A 149 -47.07 22.30 -31.44
CA HIS A 149 -47.55 23.68 -31.41
C HIS A 149 -47.24 24.43 -32.71
N LEU A 150 -46.03 24.26 -33.27
CA LEU A 150 -45.63 24.88 -34.53
C LEU A 150 -46.46 24.35 -35.71
N GLU A 151 -46.66 23.04 -35.81
CA GLU A 151 -47.50 22.41 -36.84
C GLU A 151 -48.96 22.89 -36.77
N THR A 152 -49.49 23.04 -35.55
CA THR A 152 -50.83 23.58 -35.31
C THR A 152 -50.92 25.03 -35.77
N TYR A 153 -49.93 25.85 -35.42
CA TYR A 153 -49.85 27.25 -35.84
C TYR A 153 -49.76 27.37 -37.37
N GLU A 154 -48.89 26.58 -38.01
CA GLU A 154 -48.73 26.55 -39.46
C GLU A 154 -50.02 26.15 -40.17
N SER A 155 -50.68 25.08 -39.71
CA SER A 155 -51.96 24.62 -40.25
C SER A 155 -53.03 25.70 -40.14
N LYS A 156 -53.09 26.42 -39.01
CA LYS A 156 -54.02 27.53 -38.81
C LYS A 156 -53.71 28.69 -39.74
N ALA A 157 -52.44 29.05 -39.90
CA ALA A 157 -52.00 30.11 -40.81
C ALA A 157 -52.35 29.77 -42.28
N GLN A 158 -52.08 28.54 -42.73
CA GLN A 158 -52.42 28.07 -44.08
C GLN A 158 -53.94 28.04 -44.31
N SER A 159 -54.72 27.61 -43.31
CA SER A 159 -56.18 27.63 -43.37
C SER A 159 -56.72 29.05 -43.53
N ASN A 160 -56.21 29.99 -42.72
CA ASN A 160 -56.57 31.41 -42.80
C ASN A 160 -56.21 32.01 -44.17
N TYR A 161 -55.00 31.73 -44.67
CA TYR A 161 -54.57 32.18 -45.99
C TYR A 161 -55.49 31.65 -47.11
N THR A 162 -55.82 30.36 -47.07
CA THR A 162 -56.73 29.73 -48.05
C THR A 162 -58.14 30.32 -48.00
N LYS A 163 -58.67 30.62 -46.80
CA LYS A 163 -59.96 31.31 -46.62
C LYS A 163 -59.93 32.71 -47.23
N MET A 164 -58.88 33.49 -46.91
CA MET A 164 -58.68 34.84 -47.44
C MET A 164 -58.60 34.83 -48.98
N LYS A 165 -57.79 33.93 -49.55
CA LYS A 165 -57.65 33.78 -51.01
C LYS A 165 -58.99 33.47 -51.70
N ARG A 166 -59.80 32.57 -51.12
CA ARG A 166 -61.15 32.29 -51.62
C ARG A 166 -62.07 33.50 -51.57
N PHE A 167 -62.06 34.24 -50.46
CA PHE A 167 -62.87 35.46 -50.30
C PHE A 167 -62.51 36.51 -51.35
N ILE A 168 -61.22 36.79 -51.55
CA ILE A 168 -60.73 37.73 -52.57
C ILE A 168 -61.14 37.27 -53.97
N HIS A 169 -61.00 35.98 -54.29
CA HIS A 169 -61.41 35.44 -55.59
C HIS A 169 -62.91 35.58 -55.83
N GLY A 170 -63.73 35.34 -54.79
CA GLY A 170 -65.17 35.56 -54.81
C GLY A 170 -65.52 37.02 -55.11
N LYS A 171 -64.93 37.96 -54.36
CA LYS A 171 -65.12 39.40 -54.57
C LYS A 171 -64.67 39.87 -55.95
N SER A 172 -63.54 39.35 -56.43
CA SER A 172 -63.04 39.64 -57.78
C SER A 172 -64.02 39.18 -58.86
N LYS A 173 -64.65 38.00 -58.70
CA LYS A 173 -65.69 37.51 -59.62
C LYS A 173 -66.96 38.38 -59.58
N GLU A 174 -67.41 38.79 -58.39
CA GLU A 174 -68.55 39.71 -58.22
C GLU A 174 -68.30 41.02 -58.95
N ILE A 175 -67.16 41.67 -58.68
CA ILE A 175 -66.76 42.92 -59.34
C ILE A 175 -66.69 42.74 -60.86
N LYS A 176 -66.11 41.63 -61.34
CA LYS A 176 -66.04 41.35 -62.78
C LYS A 176 -67.43 41.21 -63.41
N ALA A 177 -68.38 40.60 -62.71
CA ALA A 177 -69.76 40.47 -63.17
C ALA A 177 -70.45 41.84 -63.22
N GLU A 178 -70.29 42.68 -62.18
CA GLU A 178 -70.82 44.05 -62.15
C GLU A 178 -70.24 44.92 -63.27
N VAL A 179 -68.91 44.89 -63.46
CA VAL A 179 -68.25 45.62 -64.56
C VAL A 179 -68.80 45.19 -65.92
N LYS A 180 -69.00 43.87 -66.13
CA LYS A 180 -69.57 43.33 -67.37
C LYS A 180 -71.04 43.77 -67.55
N ALA A 181 -71.83 43.81 -66.48
CA ALA A 181 -73.20 44.29 -66.53
C ALA A 181 -73.24 45.78 -66.94
N LEU A 182 -72.42 46.63 -66.29
CA LEU A 182 -72.32 48.07 -66.58
C LEU A 182 -71.90 48.35 -68.02
N THR A 183 -70.90 47.64 -68.54
CA THR A 183 -70.46 47.74 -69.95
C THR A 183 -71.49 47.19 -70.94
N SER A 184 -72.38 46.27 -70.52
CA SER A 184 -73.48 45.78 -71.38
C SER A 184 -74.67 46.74 -71.42
N THR A 185 -74.91 47.51 -70.35
CA THR A 185 -75.93 48.59 -70.31
C THR A 185 -75.48 49.88 -71.00
N GLN A 186 -74.18 50.05 -71.28
CA GLN A 186 -73.64 51.18 -72.04
C GLN A 186 -73.24 50.77 -73.48
N SER A 187 -74.20 50.28 -74.29
CA SER A 187 -74.31 50.59 -75.73
C SER A 187 -75.60 49.96 -76.29
N PRO A 188 -76.46 50.73 -76.98
CA PRO A 188 -76.10 51.31 -78.27
C PRO A 188 -76.30 52.84 -78.28
N TYR A 189 -75.22 53.61 -78.20
CA TYR A 189 -75.28 54.98 -78.70
C TYR A 189 -74.89 54.98 -80.18
N SER A 190 -75.94 55.14 -80.99
CA SER A 190 -75.91 55.54 -82.39
C SER A 190 -75.00 56.76 -82.62
N PRO A 191 -74.22 56.82 -83.71
CA PRO A 191 -73.26 57.90 -84.00
C PRO A 191 -73.92 59.20 -84.50
N ALA A 192 -75.07 59.58 -83.95
CA ALA A 192 -75.75 60.82 -84.31
C ALA A 192 -76.00 61.66 -83.06
N GLN A 193 -75.51 62.90 -83.11
CA GLN A 193 -75.76 64.02 -82.17
C GLN A 193 -74.71 64.22 -81.06
N VAL A 194 -73.52 64.71 -81.44
CA VAL A 194 -72.86 65.77 -80.67
C VAL A 194 -72.46 66.87 -81.65
N ARG A 195 -73.38 67.82 -81.86
CA ARG A 195 -73.14 69.04 -82.64
C ARG A 195 -73.63 70.22 -81.81
N VAL A 196 -72.69 71.16 -81.55
CA VAL A 196 -72.90 72.57 -81.14
C VAL A 196 -73.45 72.72 -79.70
N ILE A 197 -72.90 73.51 -78.77
CA ILE A 197 -72.56 74.94 -78.69
C ILE A 197 -71.67 75.06 -77.43
N VAL A 198 -70.51 75.74 -77.41
CA VAL A 198 -70.38 77.10 -76.85
C VAL A 198 -69.29 77.89 -77.60
N ARG A 199 -69.74 78.99 -78.22
CA ARG A 199 -68.94 80.15 -78.64
C ARG A 199 -68.63 81.04 -77.43
N SER A 200 -67.51 81.76 -77.52
CA SER A 200 -67.16 82.98 -76.77
C SER A 200 -66.47 82.79 -75.40
N ILE A 201 -65.13 82.78 -75.40
CA ILE A 201 -64.20 83.89 -75.01
C ILE A 201 -62.80 83.50 -75.49
#